data_AF-D7BS06-F1
#
_entry.id   AF-D7BS06-F1
#
_cell.length_a   1.000
_cell.length_b   1.000
_cell.length_c   1.000
_cell.angle_alpha   90.00
_cell.angle_beta   90.00
_cell.angle_gamma   90.00
#
_symmetry.space_group_name_H-M   'P 1'
#
loop_
_entity.id
_entity.type
_entity.pdbx_description
1 polymer ?
#
loop_
_entity_poly.entity_id
_entity_poly.type
_entity_poly.pdbx_seq_one_letter_code
_entity_poly.pdbx_strand_id
1 'polypeptide(L)' 'MSTRMRTTVTLPADLLAHVRAVAPGGNLSAYIEHALRAQQLRDAAPAVRAWREQAANDTEEFADIFGEDVA' A
#
# COMPACT_ATOMS: atom_id res chain seq x y z
N MET A 1 8.38 -14.03 16.75
CA MET A 1 8.07 -13.04 17.79
C MET A 1 7.23 -11.94 17.16
N SER A 2 6.05 -11.61 17.71
CA SER A 2 5.25 -10.50 17.18
C SER A 2 5.80 -9.18 17.77
N THR A 3 6.46 -8.36 16.95
CA THR A 3 6.98 -7.04 17.33
C THR A 3 5.85 -6.01 17.31
N ARG A 4 4.89 -6.15 18.23
CA ARG A 4 3.80 -5.19 18.37
C ARG A 4 4.29 -3.95 19.13
N MET A 5 4.27 -2.80 18.47
CA MET A 5 4.58 -1.51 19.09
C MET A 5 3.29 -0.83 19.57
N ARG A 6 3.30 -0.31 20.80
CA ARG A 6 2.21 0.51 21.32
C ARG A 6 2.49 1.98 21.01
N THR A 7 1.60 2.60 20.25
CA THR A 7 1.68 4.02 19.89
C THR A 7 0.44 4.73 20.41
N THR A 8 0.64 5.89 21.03
CA THR A 8 -0.46 6.76 21.47
C THR A 8 -0.53 7.94 20.52
N VAL A 9 -1.73 8.27 20.04
CA VAL A 9 -1.96 9.36 19.09
C VAL A 9 -3.14 10.17 19.58
N THR A 10 -3.02 11.49 19.54
CA THR A 10 -4.13 12.40 19.85
C THR A 10 -4.85 12.74 18.55
N LEU A 11 -6.16 12.56 18.54
CA LEU A 11 -7.02 12.90 17.40
C LEU A 11 -8.03 13.99 17.81
N PRO A 12 -8.40 14.88 16.89
CA PRO A 12 -9.59 15.71 17.00
C PRO A 12 -10.84 14.90 17.37
N ALA A 13 -11.75 15.49 18.15
CA ALA A 13 -12.91 14.79 18.71
C ALA A 13 -13.88 14.27 17.63
N ASP A 14 -14.05 15.03 16.56
CA ASP A 14 -14.84 14.68 15.38
C ASP A 14 -14.25 13.47 14.65
N LEU A 15 -12.94 13.44 14.44
CA LEU A 15 -12.26 12.27 13.83
C LEU A 15 -12.36 11.05 14.73
N LEU A 16 -12.18 11.22 16.05
CA LEU A 16 -12.33 10.13 16.99
C LEU A 16 -13.76 9.56 17.00
N ALA A 17 -14.77 10.43 16.95
CA ALA A 17 -16.17 10.02 16.87
C ALA A 17 -16.47 9.26 15.57
N HIS A 18 -15.96 9.77 14.44
CA HIS A 18 -16.10 9.10 13.15
C HIS A 18 -15.48 7.70 13.17
N VAL A 19 -14.22 7.58 13.57
CA VAL A 19 -13.49 6.30 13.61
C VAL A 19 -14.20 5.29 14.53
N ARG A 20 -14.72 5.74 15.68
CA ARG A 20 -15.50 4.87 16.57
C ARG A 20 -16.81 4.37 15.94
N ALA A 21 -17.47 5.18 15.13
CA ALA A 21 -18.71 4.79 14.46
C ALA A 21 -18.48 3.76 13.34
N VAL A 22 -17.35 3.85 12.64
CA VAL A 22 -17.04 2.95 11.51
C VAL A 22 -16.20 1.72 11.91
N ALA A 23 -15.56 1.73 13.08
CA ALA A 23 -14.74 0.61 13.55
C ALA A 23 -15.62 -0.60 13.87
N PRO A 24 -15.45 -1.74 13.17
CA PRO A 24 -16.24 -2.95 13.43
C PRO A 24 -16.03 -3.44 14.86
N GLY A 25 -17.12 -3.58 15.62
CA GLY A 25 -17.09 -4.07 17.00
C GLY A 25 -16.30 -3.19 17.99
N GLY A 26 -16.02 -1.92 17.64
CA GLY A 26 -15.27 -0.99 18.49
C GLY A 26 -13.76 -1.24 18.54
N ASN A 27 -13.20 -2.13 17.70
CA ASN A 27 -11.77 -2.40 17.66
C ASN A 27 -11.03 -1.39 16.78
N LEU A 28 -10.67 -0.24 17.36
CA LEU A 28 -9.94 0.84 16.69
C LEU A 28 -8.58 0.39 16.16
N SER A 29 -7.85 -0.45 16.90
CA SER A 29 -6.52 -0.92 16.49
C SER A 29 -6.57 -1.71 15.19
N ALA A 30 -7.55 -2.62 15.05
CA ALA A 30 -7.74 -3.39 13.82
C ALA A 30 -8.18 -2.51 12.65
N TYR A 31 -9.07 -1.54 12.90
CA TYR A 31 -9.48 -0.58 11.88
C TYR A 31 -8.28 0.23 11.37
N ILE A 32 -7.46 0.78 12.28
CA ILE A 32 -6.28 1.57 11.94
C ILE A 32 -5.26 0.71 11.18
N GLU A 33 -5.03 -0.54 11.61
CA GLU A 33 -4.13 -1.46 10.91
C GLU A 33 -4.57 -1.69 9.46
N HIS A 34 -5.86 -1.94 9.24
CA HIS A 34 -6.41 -2.14 7.91
C HIS A 34 -6.31 -0.87 7.05
N ALA A 35 -6.66 0.29 7.62
CA ALA A 35 -6.57 1.57 6.92
C ALA A 35 -5.13 1.91 6.54
N LEU A 36 -4.17 1.67 7.44
CA LEU A 36 -2.75 1.90 7.20
C LEU A 36 -2.21 0.98 6.11
N ARG A 37 -2.56 -0.31 6.14
CA ARG A 37 -2.16 -1.27 5.09
C ARG A 37 -2.70 -0.83 3.72
N ALA A 38 -3.96 -0.42 3.65
CA ALA A 38 -4.55 0.09 2.41
C ALA A 38 -3.84 1.36 1.92
N GLN A 39 -3.44 2.25 2.83
CA GLN A 39 -2.70 3.45 2.48
C GLN A 39 -1.30 3.12 1.94
N GLN A 40 -0.58 2.22 2.61
CA GLN A 40 0.75 1.77 2.16
C GLN A 40 0.71 1.18 0.74
N LEU A 41 -0.35 0.42 0.40
CA LEU A 41 -0.54 -0.09 -0.96
C LEU A 41 -0.79 1.02 -1.98
N ARG A 42 -1.56 2.06 -1.60
CA ARG A 42 -1.78 3.24 -2.45
C ARG A 42 -0.48 4.03 -2.65
N ASP A 43 0.30 4.20 -1.60
CA ASP A 43 1.57 4.92 -1.65
C ASP A 43 2.63 4.15 -2.46
N ALA A 44 2.56 2.81 -2.46
CA ALA A 44 3.42 1.97 -3.28
C ALA A 44 2.99 1.90 -4.76
N ALA A 45 1.74 2.26 -5.09
CA ALA A 45 1.21 2.12 -6.44
C ALA A 45 2.01 2.87 -7.52
N PRO A 46 2.50 4.11 -7.32
CA PRO A 46 3.36 4.80 -8.28
C PRO A 46 4.68 4.07 -8.51
N ALA A 47 5.32 3.57 -7.45
CA ALA A 47 6.59 2.85 -7.56
C ALA A 47 6.40 1.52 -8.31
N VAL A 48 5.31 0.79 -8.03
CA VAL A 48 4.98 -0.44 -8.75
C VAL A 48 4.68 -0.16 -10.22
N ARG A 49 4.00 0.95 -10.54
CA ARG A 49 3.73 1.36 -11.92
C ARG A 49 5.01 1.70 -12.67
N ALA A 50 5.87 2.53 -12.07
CA ALA A 50 7.16 2.89 -12.66
C ALA A 50 8.04 1.66 -12.91
N TRP A 51 8.06 0.71 -11.97
CA TRP A 51 8.76 -0.56 -12.17
C TRP A 51 8.21 -1.38 -13.34
N ARG A 52 6.88 -1.44 -13.50
CA ARG A 52 6.25 -2.14 -14.63
C ARG A 52 6.57 -1.47 -15.97
N GLU A 53 6.54 -0.14 -16.02
CA GLU A 53 6.89 0.63 -17.21
C GLU A 53 8.36 0.43 -17.59
N GLN A 54 9.27 0.46 -16.61
CA GLN A 54 10.68 0.16 -16.84
C GLN A 54 10.88 -1.27 -17.36
N ALA A 55 10.25 -2.26 -16.73
CA ALA A 55 10.37 -3.65 -17.16
C ALA A 55 9.80 -3.88 -18.58
N ALA A 56 8.75 -3.15 -18.96
CA ALA A 56 8.22 -3.19 -20.32
C ALA A 56 9.22 -2.59 -21.33
N ASN A 57 9.82 -1.42 -21.02
CA ASN A 57 10.84 -0.81 -21.86
C ASN A 57 12.09 -1.71 -21.99
N ASP A 58 12.53 -2.33 -20.90
CA ASP A 58 13.66 -3.27 -20.91
C ASP A 58 13.33 -4.46 -21.84
N THR A 59 12.09 -4.98 -21.80
CA THR A 59 11.64 -6.08 -22.66
C THR A 59 11.63 -5.67 -24.15
N GLU A 60 11.19 -4.44 -24.46
CA GLU A 60 11.23 -3.89 -25.82
C GLU A 60 12.68 -3.72 -26.30
N GLU A 61 13.60 -3.25 -25.45
CA GLU A 61 15.04 -3.17 -25.76
C GLU A 61 15.64 -4.56 -26.03
N PHE A 62 15.26 -5.58 -25.23
CA PHE A 62 15.71 -6.96 -25.46
C PHE A 62 15.16 -7.55 -26.76
N ALA A 63 13.91 -7.25 -27.12
CA ALA A 63 13.32 -7.70 -28.38
C ALA A 63 14.02 -7.07 -29.60
N ASP A 64 14.45 -5.81 -29.49
CA ASP A 64 15.17 -5.09 -30.56
C ASP A 64 16.63 -5.58 -30.71
N ILE A 65 17.28 -6.00 -29.63
CA ILE A 65 18.66 -6.50 -29.62
C ILE A 65 18.75 -7.99 -30.03
N PHE A 66 17.79 -8.83 -29.62
CA PHE A 66 17.87 -10.29 -29.79
C PHE A 66 16.91 -10.86 -30.86
N GLY A 67 16.00 -10.04 -31.41
CA GLY A 67 15.02 -10.47 -32.40
C GLY A 67 13.85 -11.28 -31.80
N GLU A 68 12.78 -11.45 -32.60
CA GLU A 68 11.44 -12.01 -32.25
C GLU A 68 11.41 -13.46 -31.70
N ASP A 69 12.55 -14.08 -31.41
CA ASP A 69 12.67 -15.49 -30.97
C ASP A 69 12.52 -15.70 -29.44
N VAL A 70 12.19 -14.66 -28.67
CA VAL A 70 12.14 -14.72 -27.18
C VAL A 70 10.72 -14.58 -26.58
N ALA A 71 9.66 -14.49 -27.41
CA ALA A 71 8.28 -14.32 -26.95
C ALA A 71 7.57 -15.63 -26.54
#